data_AF-A0A9W6Q8T8-F1
#
_entry.id   AF-A0A9W6Q8T8-F1
#
_cell.length_a   1.000
_cell.length_b   1.000
_cell.length_c   1.000
_cell.angle_alpha   90.00
_cell.angle_beta   90.00
_cell.angle_gamma   90.00
#
_symmetry.space_group_name_H-M   'P 1'
#
loop_
_entity.id
_entity.type
_entity.pdbx_description
1 polymer ?
#
loop_
_entity_poly.entity_id
_entity_poly.type
_entity_poly.pdbx_seq_one_letter_code
_entity_poly.pdbx_strand_id
1 'polypeptide(L)'
;MTNIESQRRPVPLADGGELDTALAFLAFARECVLKKTEGLTEEQLRRVLVPTGTNLLGLVQHLTDGERYWFGYHVAGQEQYRDVDFGMAVPEDVTAARVLADYREACAASDAVLHGADPSRPTATPVAGVPRSVRWVLAHMTGETTRHAGHADILREQIDGTTGR
;
A
#
# COMPACT_ATOMS: atom_id res chain seq x y z
N MET A 1 16.43 27.00 12.23
CA MET A 1 15.47 25.92 12.55
C MET A 1 14.74 25.60 11.26
N THR A 2 15.13 24.53 10.58
CA THR A 2 14.43 24.02 9.40
C THR A 2 13.00 23.71 9.83
N ASN A 3 12.02 24.28 9.13
CA ASN A 3 10.61 24.03 9.40
C ASN A 3 10.32 22.58 9.00
N ILE A 4 10.32 21.67 9.97
CA ILE A 4 9.99 20.26 9.72
C ILE A 4 8.47 20.17 9.60
N GLU A 5 7.95 20.26 8.38
CA GLU A 5 6.54 19.97 8.13
C GLU A 5 6.29 18.49 8.42
N SER A 6 5.39 18.19 9.36
CA SER A 6 4.98 16.83 9.68
C SER A 6 4.09 16.29 8.57
N GLN A 7 4.54 15.21 7.93
CA GLN A 7 3.73 14.48 6.96
C GLN A 7 2.71 13.54 7.64
N ARG A 8 2.49 13.63 8.95
CA ARG A 8 1.54 12.77 9.65
C ARG A 8 0.09 13.15 9.33
N ARG A 9 -0.75 12.15 9.09
CA ARG A 9 -2.21 12.35 9.06
C ARG A 9 -2.79 12.00 10.44
N PRO A 10 -3.91 12.61 10.86
CA PRO A 10 -4.63 12.18 12.05
C PRO A 10 -5.04 10.72 11.91
N VAL A 11 -4.95 9.98 13.02
CA VAL A 11 -5.43 8.59 13.08
C VAL A 11 -6.94 8.58 12.84
N PRO A 12 -7.47 7.66 12.03
CA PRO A 12 -8.92 7.56 11.82
C PRO A 12 -9.66 7.27 13.14
N LEU A 13 -10.84 7.86 13.28
CA LEU A 13 -11.71 7.70 14.46
C LEU A 13 -12.96 6.84 14.16
N ALA A 14 -13.00 6.18 12.99
CA ALA A 14 -14.14 5.38 12.57
C ALA A 14 -14.30 4.12 13.45
N ASP A 15 -15.46 4.01 14.11
CA ASP A 15 -15.79 2.93 15.04
C ASP A 15 -17.17 2.29 14.76
N GLY A 16 -17.72 2.47 13.55
CA GLY A 16 -19.06 2.02 13.17
C GLY A 16 -19.22 0.49 13.10
N GLY A 17 -18.16 -0.26 13.34
CA GLY A 17 -18.10 -1.71 13.36
C GLY A 17 -16.73 -2.23 12.93
N GLU A 18 -16.53 -3.54 13.05
CA GLU A 18 -15.23 -4.16 12.75
C GLU A 18 -14.72 -3.85 11.33
N LEU A 19 -15.58 -4.00 10.32
CA LEU A 19 -15.21 -3.73 8.92
C LEU A 19 -14.90 -2.24 8.70
N ASP A 20 -15.74 -1.35 9.22
CA ASP A 20 -15.59 0.09 9.09
C ASP A 20 -14.25 0.56 9.67
N THR A 21 -13.94 0.13 10.89
CA THR A 21 -12.65 0.40 11.53
C THR A 21 -11.49 -0.16 10.71
N ALA A 22 -11.56 -1.43 10.26
CA ALA A 22 -10.48 -2.05 9.50
C ALA A 22 -10.21 -1.33 8.17
N LEU A 23 -11.27 -0.95 7.44
CA LEU A 23 -11.15 -0.21 6.18
C LEU A 23 -10.59 1.20 6.40
N ALA A 24 -11.01 1.89 7.46
CA ALA A 24 -10.48 3.21 7.78
C ALA A 24 -8.97 3.17 8.09
N PHE A 25 -8.49 2.16 8.83
CA PHE A 25 -7.06 2.00 9.10
C PHE A 25 -6.25 1.58 7.87
N LEU A 26 -6.81 0.74 6.99
CA LEU A 26 -6.17 0.41 5.72
C LEU A 26 -6.05 1.65 4.81
N ALA A 27 -7.13 2.42 4.66
CA ALA A 27 -7.12 3.67 3.91
C ALA A 27 -6.09 4.66 4.46
N PHE A 28 -6.04 4.82 5.79
CA PHE A 28 -5.04 5.64 6.46
C PHE A 28 -3.61 5.20 6.14
N ALA A 29 -3.32 3.89 6.18
CA ALA A 29 -1.99 3.37 5.84
C ALA A 29 -1.61 3.63 4.38
N ARG A 30 -2.54 3.41 3.43
CA ARG A 30 -2.35 3.69 2.00
C ARG A 30 -2.04 5.16 1.74
N GLU A 31 -2.79 6.06 2.39
CA GLU A 31 -2.56 7.50 2.30
C GLU A 31 -1.21 7.91 2.88
N CYS A 32 -0.79 7.31 3.99
CA CYS A 32 0.53 7.56 4.58
C CYS A 32 1.64 7.26 3.57
N VAL A 33 1.55 6.16 2.82
CA VAL A 33 2.50 5.82 1.74
C VAL A 33 2.50 6.89 0.66
N LEU A 34 1.32 7.22 0.11
CA LEU A 34 1.19 8.19 -0.98
C LEU A 34 1.76 9.56 -0.59
N LYS A 35 1.50 10.01 0.63
CA LYS A 35 1.96 11.29 1.15
C LYS A 35 3.50 11.39 1.17
N LYS A 36 4.23 10.28 1.33
CA LYS A 36 5.71 10.29 1.25
C LYS A 36 6.25 10.54 -0.15
N THR A 37 5.41 10.45 -1.18
CA THR A 37 5.80 10.68 -2.58
C THR A 37 5.53 12.11 -3.05
N GLU A 38 4.75 12.90 -2.28
CA GLU A 38 4.32 14.23 -2.69
C GLU A 38 5.50 15.21 -2.78
N GLY A 39 5.53 15.99 -3.86
CA GLY A 39 6.54 17.02 -4.10
C GLY A 39 7.93 16.51 -4.51
N LEU A 40 8.11 15.19 -4.67
CA LEU A 40 9.39 14.61 -5.11
C LEU A 40 9.47 14.52 -6.63
N THR A 41 10.69 14.67 -7.16
CA THR A 41 10.98 14.43 -8.57
C THR A 41 11.03 12.94 -8.90
N GLU A 42 10.94 12.59 -10.18
CA GLU A 42 11.13 11.22 -10.68
C GLU A 42 12.44 10.60 -10.16
N GLU A 43 13.55 11.36 -10.24
CA GLU A 43 14.87 10.93 -9.77
C GLU A 43 14.87 10.64 -8.27
N GLN A 44 14.25 11.52 -7.46
CA GLN A 44 14.16 11.33 -6.01
C GLN A 44 13.33 10.09 -5.65
N LEU A 45 12.22 9.85 -6.34
CA LEU A 45 11.36 8.68 -6.10
C LEU A 45 12.06 7.36 -6.43
N ARG A 46 12.95 7.35 -7.43
CA ARG A 46 13.73 6.17 -7.85
C ARG A 46 15.04 5.99 -7.10
N ARG A 47 15.44 6.97 -6.29
CA ARG A 47 16.74 6.94 -5.62
C ARG A 47 16.83 5.78 -4.64
N VAL A 48 17.79 4.89 -4.87
CA VAL A 48 18.14 3.80 -3.96
C VAL A 48 18.94 4.36 -2.79
N LEU A 49 18.45 4.16 -1.57
CA LEU A 49 19.03 4.74 -0.35
C LEU A 49 19.49 3.68 0.67
N VAL A 50 19.28 2.40 0.37
CA VAL A 50 19.69 1.28 1.22
C VAL A 50 20.30 0.16 0.37
N PRO A 51 21.23 -0.66 0.93
CA PRO A 51 21.93 -1.71 0.18
C PRO A 51 21.01 -2.77 -0.44
N THR A 52 19.79 -2.94 0.07
CA THR A 52 18.79 -3.87 -0.46
C THR A 52 18.17 -3.41 -1.78
N GLY A 53 18.50 -2.21 -2.26
CA GLY A 53 17.94 -1.67 -3.51
C GLY A 53 16.60 -0.94 -3.34
N THR A 54 16.07 -0.84 -2.12
CA THR A 54 14.76 -0.22 -1.87
C THR A 54 14.77 1.28 -2.15
N ASN A 55 13.77 1.75 -2.88
CA ASN A 55 13.46 3.15 -3.14
C ASN A 55 11.95 3.40 -2.97
N LEU A 56 11.51 4.66 -2.91
CA LEU A 56 10.10 5.00 -2.67
C LEU A 56 9.16 4.48 -3.76
N LEU A 57 9.57 4.58 -5.03
CA LEU A 57 8.73 4.15 -6.14
C LEU A 57 8.52 2.64 -6.16
N GLY A 58 9.57 1.88 -5.84
CA GLY A 58 9.53 0.43 -5.71
C GLY A 58 8.64 -0.04 -4.55
N LEU A 59 8.58 0.72 -3.44
CA LEU A 59 7.62 0.44 -2.37
C LEU A 59 6.17 0.61 -2.83
N VAL A 60 5.89 1.65 -3.61
CA VAL A 60 4.55 1.87 -4.17
C VAL A 60 4.19 0.78 -5.18
N GLN A 61 5.12 0.38 -6.04
CA GLN A 61 4.92 -0.73 -6.99
C GLN A 61 4.59 -2.03 -6.25
N HIS A 62 5.41 -2.40 -5.26
CA HIS A 62 5.19 -3.60 -4.45
C HIS A 62 3.81 -3.62 -3.78
N LEU A 63 3.38 -2.49 -3.19
CA LEU A 63 2.05 -2.40 -2.59
C LEU A 63 0.92 -2.44 -3.62
N THR A 64 1.15 -1.93 -4.84
CA THR A 64 0.18 -2.05 -5.95
C THR A 64 -0.06 -3.51 -6.30
N ASP A 65 1.01 -4.31 -6.38
CA ASP A 65 0.90 -5.73 -6.66
C ASP A 65 0.31 -6.50 -5.47
N GLY A 66 0.61 -6.08 -4.24
CA GLY A 66 -0.06 -6.56 -3.03
C GLY A 66 -1.58 -6.36 -3.04
N GLU A 67 -2.05 -5.16 -3.38
CA GLU A 67 -3.48 -4.87 -3.53
C GLU A 67 -4.15 -5.81 -4.54
N ARG A 68 -3.54 -5.94 -5.74
CA ARG A 68 -4.03 -6.79 -6.82
C ARG A 68 -4.08 -8.27 -6.43
N TYR A 69 -3.03 -8.77 -5.79
CA TYR A 69 -2.94 -10.17 -5.40
C TYR A 69 -3.87 -10.52 -4.24
N TRP A 70 -3.82 -9.75 -3.16
CA TRP A 70 -4.54 -10.10 -1.94
C TRP A 70 -6.02 -9.82 -2.05
N PHE A 71 -6.41 -8.65 -2.56
CA PHE A 71 -7.84 -8.32 -2.70
C PHE A 71 -8.41 -8.77 -4.04
N GLY A 72 -7.69 -8.56 -5.14
CA GLY A 72 -8.13 -9.01 -6.46
C GLY A 72 -8.15 -10.53 -6.60
N TYR A 73 -6.99 -11.18 -6.51
CA TYR A 73 -6.90 -12.63 -6.72
C TYR A 73 -7.46 -13.44 -5.53
N HIS A 74 -6.96 -13.26 -4.31
CA HIS A 74 -7.39 -14.08 -3.19
C HIS A 74 -8.84 -13.78 -2.75
N VAL A 75 -9.19 -12.51 -2.52
CA VAL A 75 -10.52 -12.18 -1.99
C VAL A 75 -11.63 -12.22 -3.07
N ALA A 76 -11.35 -11.73 -4.28
CA ALA A 76 -12.33 -11.62 -5.36
C ALA A 76 -12.21 -12.69 -6.46
N GLY A 77 -11.16 -13.53 -6.47
CA GLY A 77 -11.01 -14.61 -7.45
C GLY A 77 -10.60 -14.12 -8.85
N GLN A 78 -10.00 -12.94 -8.94
CA GLN A 78 -9.61 -12.33 -10.21
C GLN A 78 -8.30 -12.95 -10.72
N GLU A 79 -8.43 -13.91 -11.62
CA GLU A 79 -7.32 -14.73 -12.13
C GLU A 79 -6.18 -13.95 -12.79
N GLN A 80 -6.45 -12.77 -13.36
CA GLN A 80 -5.41 -11.93 -13.96
C GLN A 80 -4.35 -11.44 -12.97
N TYR A 81 -4.63 -11.53 -11.65
CA TYR A 81 -3.71 -11.13 -10.58
C TYR A 81 -3.08 -12.32 -9.85
N ARG A 82 -3.17 -13.53 -10.40
CA ARG A 82 -2.56 -14.74 -9.81
C ARG A 82 -1.04 -14.64 -9.73
N ASP A 83 -0.41 -14.17 -10.80
CA ASP A 83 1.03 -14.24 -11.01
C ASP A 83 1.66 -12.83 -10.98
N VAL A 84 1.24 -11.97 -10.05
CA VAL A 84 1.87 -10.65 -9.90
C VAL A 84 3.33 -10.80 -9.46
N ASP A 85 4.16 -9.85 -9.89
CA ASP A 85 5.54 -9.75 -9.43
C ASP A 85 5.59 -8.91 -8.15
N PHE A 86 5.94 -9.53 -7.03
CA PHE A 86 6.14 -8.82 -5.75
C PHE A 86 7.48 -8.07 -5.68
N GLY A 87 8.20 -7.95 -6.79
CA GLY A 87 9.39 -7.14 -6.92
C GLY A 87 9.18 -5.67 -6.56
N MET A 88 10.29 -5.00 -6.27
CA MET A 88 10.34 -3.54 -6.06
C MET A 88 11.00 -2.82 -7.24
N ALA A 89 11.20 -3.53 -8.35
CA ALA A 89 11.81 -2.97 -9.55
C ALA A 89 10.74 -2.28 -10.40
N VAL A 90 10.97 -1.00 -10.70
CA VAL A 90 10.12 -0.25 -11.62
C VAL A 90 10.90 -0.04 -12.91
N PRO A 91 10.39 -0.51 -14.07
CA PRO A 91 11.04 -0.28 -15.36
C PRO A 91 11.32 1.21 -15.61
N GLU A 92 12.40 1.51 -16.34
CA GLU A 92 12.81 2.90 -16.61
C GLU A 92 11.80 3.66 -17.50
N ASP A 93 11.07 2.94 -18.35
CA ASP A 93 10.05 3.48 -19.24
C ASP A 93 8.69 3.72 -18.57
N VAL A 94 8.48 3.21 -17.35
CA VAL A 94 7.23 3.39 -16.58
C VAL A 94 7.37 4.58 -15.65
N THR A 95 6.83 5.75 -16.01
CA THR A 95 6.92 6.98 -15.19
C THR A 95 6.40 6.83 -13.75
N ALA A 96 6.92 7.61 -12.80
CA ALA A 96 6.42 7.59 -11.42
C ALA A 96 4.95 7.98 -11.30
N ALA A 97 4.50 8.92 -12.14
CA ALA A 97 3.10 9.29 -12.23
C ALA A 97 2.20 8.09 -12.59
N ARG A 98 2.66 7.20 -13.49
CA ARG A 98 1.94 5.98 -13.84
C ARG A 98 1.89 5.00 -12.67
N VAL A 99 3.01 4.73 -12.01
CA VAL A 99 3.05 3.83 -10.82
C VAL A 99 2.11 4.34 -9.72
N LEU A 100 2.12 5.64 -9.47
CA LEU A 100 1.25 6.29 -8.48
C LEU A 100 -0.23 6.19 -8.88
N ALA A 101 -0.55 6.34 -10.17
CA ALA A 101 -1.92 6.14 -10.66
C ALA A 101 -2.36 4.67 -10.53
N ASP A 102 -1.50 3.72 -10.93
CA ASP A 102 -1.74 2.28 -10.78
C ASP A 102 -2.03 1.89 -9.33
N TYR A 103 -1.29 2.45 -8.38
CA TYR A 103 -1.53 2.20 -6.96
C TYR A 103 -2.90 2.70 -6.50
N ARG A 104 -3.31 3.90 -6.94
CA ARG A 104 -4.64 4.45 -6.62
C ARG A 104 -5.77 3.63 -7.26
N GLU A 105 -5.58 3.20 -8.50
CA GLU A 105 -6.52 2.32 -9.21
C GLU A 105 -6.66 0.98 -8.50
N ALA A 106 -5.55 0.38 -8.06
CA ALA A 106 -5.56 -0.86 -7.30
C ALA A 106 -6.27 -0.69 -5.94
N CYS A 107 -5.96 0.38 -5.19
CA CYS A 107 -6.68 0.70 -3.94
C CYS A 107 -8.19 0.82 -4.16
N ALA A 108 -8.63 1.55 -5.19
CA ALA A 108 -10.04 1.73 -5.49
C ALA A 108 -10.73 0.42 -5.90
N ALA A 109 -10.04 -0.44 -6.65
CA ALA A 109 -10.54 -1.77 -6.98
C ALA A 109 -10.70 -2.65 -5.73
N SER A 110 -9.73 -2.61 -4.82
CA SER A 110 -9.81 -3.29 -3.52
C SER A 110 -10.96 -2.77 -2.69
N ASP A 111 -11.18 -1.45 -2.63
CA ASP A 111 -12.30 -0.86 -1.90
C ASP A 111 -13.65 -1.34 -2.45
N ALA A 112 -13.79 -1.45 -3.78
CA ALA A 112 -14.99 -2.00 -4.40
C ALA A 112 -15.23 -3.48 -4.04
N VAL A 113 -14.16 -4.28 -3.93
CA VAL A 113 -14.24 -5.69 -3.48
C VAL A 113 -14.65 -5.80 -2.00
N LEU A 114 -14.23 -4.86 -1.18
CA LEU A 114 -14.41 -4.89 0.27
C LEU A 114 -15.70 -4.18 0.74
N HIS A 115 -16.31 -3.35 -0.11
CA HIS A 115 -17.50 -2.59 0.23
C HIS A 115 -18.65 -3.51 0.65
N GLY A 116 -19.05 -3.41 1.93
CA GLY A 116 -20.12 -4.24 2.50
C GLY A 116 -19.79 -5.74 2.59
N ALA A 117 -18.52 -6.13 2.43
CA ALA A 117 -18.12 -7.53 2.51
C ALA A 117 -18.25 -8.06 3.95
N ASP A 118 -18.73 -9.30 4.11
CA ASP A 118 -18.68 -9.99 5.41
C ASP A 118 -17.21 -10.31 5.77
N PRO A 119 -16.65 -9.79 6.87
CA PRO A 119 -15.27 -10.06 7.27
C PRO A 119 -14.99 -11.54 7.56
N SER A 120 -16.02 -12.33 7.88
CA SER A 120 -15.90 -13.78 8.12
C SER A 120 -15.90 -14.61 6.84
N ARG A 121 -16.32 -14.04 5.71
CA ARG A 121 -16.35 -14.72 4.41
C ARG A 121 -14.97 -15.29 4.05
N PRO A 122 -14.89 -16.52 3.54
CA PRO A 122 -13.64 -17.06 3.03
C PRO A 122 -13.19 -16.36 1.74
N THR A 123 -11.87 -16.35 1.51
CA THR A 123 -11.25 -15.96 0.24
C THR A 123 -11.80 -16.83 -0.89
N ALA A 124 -11.99 -16.23 -2.06
CA ALA A 124 -12.38 -16.95 -3.27
C ALA A 124 -11.29 -17.96 -3.67
N THR A 125 -10.03 -17.57 -3.52
CA THR A 125 -8.89 -18.45 -3.77
C THR A 125 -8.12 -18.76 -2.48
N PRO A 126 -7.78 -20.03 -2.17
CA PRO A 126 -7.07 -20.39 -0.96
C PRO A 126 -5.69 -19.73 -0.83
N VAL A 127 -5.31 -19.36 0.40
CA VAL A 127 -3.97 -18.86 0.73
C VAL A 127 -3.16 -20.03 1.31
N ALA A 128 -2.07 -20.42 0.65
CA ALA A 128 -1.27 -21.59 1.02
C ALA A 128 -2.15 -22.86 1.20
N GLY A 129 -3.07 -23.08 0.26
CA GLY A 129 -3.96 -24.25 0.24
C GLY A 129 -5.16 -24.18 1.19
N VAL A 130 -5.31 -23.13 2.00
CA VAL A 130 -6.42 -22.98 2.96
C VAL A 130 -7.15 -21.66 2.73
N PRO A 131 -8.49 -21.65 2.58
CA PRO A 131 -9.26 -20.41 2.55
C PRO A 131 -9.05 -19.60 3.83
N ARG A 132 -8.74 -18.31 3.70
CA ARG A 132 -8.62 -17.38 4.82
C ARG A 132 -9.85 -16.49 4.87
N SER A 133 -10.14 -15.88 6.01
CA SER A 133 -11.22 -14.90 6.07
C SER A 133 -10.81 -13.57 5.43
N VAL A 134 -11.76 -12.80 4.91
CA VAL A 134 -11.53 -11.42 4.46
C VAL A 134 -10.86 -10.59 5.56
N ARG A 135 -11.29 -10.79 6.82
CA ARG A 135 -10.65 -10.19 8.01
C ARG A 135 -9.15 -10.48 8.10
N TRP A 136 -8.74 -11.70 7.84
CA TRP A 136 -7.32 -12.07 7.88
C TRP A 136 -6.54 -11.33 6.79
N VAL A 137 -7.09 -11.26 5.57
CA VAL A 137 -6.45 -10.55 4.44
C VAL A 137 -6.36 -9.03 4.73
N LEU A 138 -7.42 -8.43 5.28
CA LEU A 138 -7.42 -7.03 5.71
C LEU A 138 -6.34 -6.75 6.75
N ALA A 139 -6.24 -7.60 7.78
CA ALA A 139 -5.21 -7.46 8.82
C ALA A 139 -3.80 -7.59 8.24
N HIS A 140 -3.59 -8.56 7.33
CA HIS A 140 -2.32 -8.76 6.65
C HIS A 140 -1.91 -7.54 5.83
N MET A 141 -2.78 -7.07 4.92
CA MET A 141 -2.51 -5.93 4.05
C MET A 141 -2.35 -4.62 4.82
N THR A 142 -3.12 -4.42 5.90
CA THR A 142 -2.94 -3.24 6.77
C THR A 142 -1.57 -3.26 7.44
N GLY A 143 -1.15 -4.42 7.96
CA GLY A 143 0.17 -4.58 8.59
C GLY A 143 1.32 -4.42 7.60
N GLU A 144 1.19 -4.95 6.40
CA GLU A 144 2.16 -4.78 5.31
C GLU A 144 2.28 -3.32 4.87
N THR A 145 1.16 -2.67 4.58
CA THR A 145 1.13 -1.27 4.16
C THR A 145 1.70 -0.34 5.23
N THR A 146 1.34 -0.57 6.50
CA THR A 146 1.88 0.22 7.63
C THR A 146 3.39 0.03 7.80
N ARG A 147 3.90 -1.20 7.62
CA ARG A 147 5.34 -1.47 7.64
C ARG A 147 6.06 -0.69 6.54
N HIS A 148 5.52 -0.70 5.31
CA HIS A 148 6.13 0.02 4.20
C HIS A 148 5.96 1.54 4.30
N ALA A 149 4.90 2.05 4.91
CA ALA A 149 4.81 3.47 5.27
C ALA A 149 5.95 3.89 6.22
N GLY A 150 6.27 3.06 7.21
CA GLY A 150 7.43 3.30 8.10
C GLY A 150 8.77 3.27 7.37
N HIS A 151 8.95 2.37 6.40
CA HIS A 151 10.14 2.40 5.53
C HIS A 151 10.19 3.67 4.68
N ALA A 152 9.04 4.08 4.12
CA ALA A 152 8.92 5.28 3.30
C ALA A 152 9.24 6.56 4.10
N ASP A 153 8.93 6.61 5.41
CA ASP A 153 9.35 7.71 6.28
C ASP A 153 10.87 7.88 6.32
N ILE A 154 11.60 6.78 6.53
CA ILE A 154 13.08 6.81 6.61
C ILE A 154 13.70 7.17 5.25
N LEU A 155 13.13 6.66 4.15
CA LEU A 155 13.58 7.03 2.81
C LEU A 155 13.31 8.50 2.52
N ARG A 156 12.13 9.02 2.89
CA ARG A 156 11.79 10.43 2.69
C ARG A 156 12.72 11.35 3.47
N GLU A 157 12.97 11.04 4.75
CA GLU A 157 13.90 11.80 5.59
C GLU A 157 15.31 11.86 4.98
N GLN A 158 15.77 10.76 4.36
CA GLN A 158 17.07 10.73 3.67
C GLN A 158 17.10 11.51 2.33
N ILE A 159 15.96 11.72 1.68
CA ILE A 159 15.88 12.45 0.40
C ILE A 159 15.96 13.95 0.60
N ASP A 160 15.14 14.50 1.51
CA ASP A 160 14.97 15.96 1.66
C ASP A 160 14.86 16.43 3.12
N GLY A 161 15.01 15.54 4.10
CA GLY A 161 14.87 15.86 5.53
C GLY A 161 13.43 15.99 6.02
N THR A 162 12.42 15.79 5.17
CA THR A 162 11.01 15.81 5.59
C THR A 162 10.71 14.59 6.45
N THR A 163 10.01 14.79 7.58
CA THR A 163 9.71 13.71 8.53
C THR A 163 8.22 13.37 8.57
N GLY A 164 7.91 12.13 8.93
CA GLY A 164 6.55 11.61 9.10
C GLY A 164 6.04 11.53 10.54
N ARG A 165 6.64 12.25 11.49
CA ARG A 165 6.38 12.10 12.93
C ARG A 165 5.20 12.93 13.43
#